data_AF-A0A9D1M492-F1
#
_entry.id   AF-A0A9D1M492-F1
#
_cell.length_a   1.000
_cell.length_b   1.000
_cell.length_c   1.000
_cell.angle_alpha   90.00
_cell.angle_beta   90.00
_cell.angle_gamma   90.00
#
_symmetry.space_group_name_H-M   'P 1'
#
loop_
_entity.id
_entity.type
_entity.pdbx_description
1 polymer ?
#
loop_
_entity_poly.entity_id
_entity_poly.type
_entity_poly.pdbx_seq_one_letter_code
_entity_poly.pdbx_strand_id
1 'polypeptide(L)'
;MENQYYTLIEKQDFYEIIENKFGELAIFIDAREGAPVNPVLEFDGKKTALLKRDGRLAVKLDNIDDETKGPLAEAEFVMIVELQGKMVERTYGVPVENVEEIVFKGKQTRADELVRAKSREDVINSFGAVKIWSCGDKNN
;
A
#
# COMPACT_ATOMS: atom_id res chain seq x y z
N MET A 1 -10.72 -18.09 -21.40
CA MET A 1 -9.49 -17.42 -20.93
C MET A 1 -9.81 -16.86 -19.56
N GLU A 2 -9.32 -17.47 -18.49
CA GLU A 2 -9.42 -16.85 -17.17
C GLU A 2 -8.64 -15.54 -17.24
N ASN A 3 -9.31 -14.43 -16.96
CA ASN A 3 -8.63 -13.16 -16.73
C ASN A 3 -7.76 -13.38 -15.49
N GLN A 4 -6.46 -13.59 -15.69
CA GLN A 4 -5.50 -13.66 -14.63
C GLN A 4 -5.38 -12.24 -14.06
N TYR A 5 -6.19 -11.93 -13.05
CA TYR A 5 -6.10 -10.66 -12.33
C TYR A 5 -4.76 -10.69 -11.58
N TYR A 6 -3.79 -9.90 -12.07
CA TYR A 6 -2.54 -9.70 -11.35
C TYR A 6 -2.83 -8.94 -10.06
N THR A 7 -2.18 -9.33 -8.96
CA THR A 7 -2.16 -8.52 -7.74
C THR A 7 -1.47 -7.19 -8.05
N LEU A 8 -2.16 -6.10 -7.74
CA LEU A 8 -1.68 -4.74 -7.81
C LEU A 8 -0.87 -4.46 -6.56
N ILE A 9 0.32 -3.89 -6.73
CA ILE A 9 1.17 -3.49 -5.61
C ILE A 9 1.27 -1.98 -5.63
N GLU A 10 0.62 -1.36 -4.66
CA GLU A 10 0.58 0.09 -4.47
C GLU A 10 1.48 0.46 -3.30
N LYS A 11 2.16 1.60 -3.40
CA LYS A 11 3.03 2.10 -2.33
C LYS A 11 2.24 3.06 -1.46
N GLN A 12 2.32 2.90 -0.14
CA GLN A 12 1.85 3.92 0.80
C GLN A 12 2.99 4.92 1.05
N ASP A 13 2.79 6.18 0.65
CA ASP A 13 3.82 7.21 0.80
C ASP A 13 3.94 7.75 2.23
N PHE A 14 2.80 7.87 2.93
CA PHE A 14 2.75 8.31 4.32
C PHE A 14 1.87 7.35 5.11
N TYR A 15 2.40 6.81 6.19
CA TYR A 15 1.68 5.98 7.14
C TYR A 15 2.28 6.18 8.51
N GLU A 16 1.51 5.86 9.54
CA GLU A 16 1.94 5.95 10.94
C GLU A 16 1.79 4.59 11.58
N ILE A 17 2.80 4.16 12.33
CA ILE A 17 2.71 3.01 13.23
C ILE A 17 2.66 3.59 14.64
N ILE A 18 1.61 3.25 15.39
CA ILE A 18 1.46 3.64 16.79
C ILE A 18 1.43 2.41 17.66
N GLU A 19 1.99 2.53 18.86
CA GLU A 19 1.97 1.51 19.90
C GLU A 19 1.13 2.03 21.07
N ASN A 20 0.23 1.20 21.60
CA ASN A 20 -0.52 1.54 22.81
C ASN A 20 0.22 1.07 24.08
N LYS A 21 -0.30 1.44 25.25
CA LYS A 21 0.29 1.07 26.56
C LYS A 21 0.37 -0.44 26.85
N PHE A 22 -0.23 -1.28 26.01
CA PHE A 22 -0.24 -2.74 26.12
C PHE A 22 0.72 -3.41 25.12
N GLY A 23 1.45 -2.64 24.31
CA GLY A 23 2.33 -3.17 23.26
C GLY A 23 1.62 -3.56 21.97
N GLU A 24 0.33 -3.25 21.84
CA GLU A 24 -0.42 -3.52 20.61
C GLU A 24 -0.17 -2.41 19.60
N LEU A 25 -0.02 -2.79 18.32
CA LEU A 25 0.28 -1.88 17.24
C LEU A 25 -0.94 -1.56 16.38
N ALA A 26 -1.03 -0.31 15.92
CA ALA A 26 -1.93 0.10 14.85
C ALA A 26 -1.18 0.80 13.73
N ILE A 27 -1.54 0.51 12.48
CA ILE A 27 -0.96 1.11 11.27
C ILE A 27 -2.03 1.89 10.54
N PHE A 28 -1.82 3.20 10.40
CA PHE A 28 -2.72 4.10 9.70
C PHE A 28 -2.28 4.25 8.25
N ILE A 29 -3.19 3.95 7.31
CA ILE A 29 -2.95 4.02 5.87
C ILE A 29 -4.10 4.75 5.17
N ASP A 30 -3.90 5.16 3.91
CA ASP A 30 -4.99 5.68 3.10
C ASP A 30 -5.99 4.57 2.78
N ALA A 31 -7.29 4.91 2.82
CA ALA A 31 -8.35 3.97 2.48
C ALA A 31 -8.27 3.52 1.02
N ARG A 32 -8.59 2.23 0.80
CA ARG A 32 -8.59 1.61 -0.53
C ARG A 32 -9.98 1.11 -0.88
N GLU A 33 -10.25 1.03 -2.18
CA GLU A 33 -11.50 0.49 -2.68
C GLU A 33 -11.66 -1.00 -2.36
N GLY A 34 -12.92 -1.42 -2.21
CA GLY A 34 -13.25 -2.79 -1.81
C GLY A 34 -12.99 -3.07 -0.33
N ALA A 35 -13.40 -4.26 0.13
CA ALA A 35 -13.14 -4.72 1.48
C ALA A 35 -11.87 -5.59 1.51
N PRO A 36 -11.10 -5.58 2.61
CA PRO A 36 -10.01 -6.53 2.80
C PRO A 36 -10.55 -7.97 2.83
N VAL A 37 -9.79 -8.92 2.29
CA VAL A 37 -10.18 -10.34 2.25
C VAL A 37 -8.98 -11.18 2.66
N ASN A 38 -9.05 -11.76 3.87
CA ASN A 38 -7.96 -12.52 4.49
C ASN A 38 -6.62 -11.78 4.46
N PRO A 39 -6.56 -10.55 5.01
CA PRO A 39 -5.35 -9.75 4.94
C PRO A 39 -4.21 -10.38 5.75
N VAL A 40 -2.97 -10.19 5.28
CA VAL A 40 -1.73 -10.59 5.97
C VAL A 40 -0.69 -9.48 5.81
N LEU A 41 0.05 -9.17 6.88
CA LEU A 41 1.19 -8.25 6.82
C LEU A 41 2.48 -9.06 6.83
N GLU A 42 3.17 -9.14 5.69
CA GLU A 42 4.53 -9.68 5.65
C GLU A 42 5.52 -8.59 6.07
N PHE A 43 6.42 -8.89 7.01
CA PHE A 43 7.47 -7.98 7.45
C PHE A 43 8.85 -8.63 7.26
N ASP A 44 9.80 -7.89 6.68
CA ASP A 44 11.13 -8.40 6.38
C ASP A 44 12.12 -8.35 7.58
N GLY A 45 11.64 -7.94 8.76
CA GLY A 45 12.46 -7.69 9.95
C GLY A 45 13.41 -6.49 9.81
N LYS A 46 13.34 -5.76 8.69
CA LYS A 46 14.21 -4.64 8.34
C LYS A 46 13.33 -3.41 8.10
N LYS A 47 13.16 -2.98 6.86
CA LYS A 47 12.63 -1.65 6.52
C LYS A 47 11.36 -1.71 5.69
N THR A 48 10.90 -2.90 5.34
CA THR A 48 9.77 -3.05 4.41
C THR A 48 8.76 -4.05 4.97
N ALA A 49 7.49 -3.67 4.88
CA ALA A 49 6.37 -4.58 5.05
C ALA A 49 5.46 -4.55 3.82
N LEU A 50 4.76 -5.65 3.57
CA LEU A 50 3.78 -5.79 2.51
C LEU A 50 2.45 -6.25 3.09
N LEU A 51 1.49 -5.33 3.15
CA LEU A 51 0.12 -5.65 3.51
C LEU A 51 -0.56 -6.29 2.29
N LYS A 52 -0.66 -7.60 2.26
CA LYS A 52 -1.52 -8.32 1.31
C LYS A 52 -2.94 -8.14 1.77
N ARG A 53 -3.62 -7.11 1.27
CA ARG A 53 -4.94 -6.70 1.74
C ARG A 53 -6.05 -7.65 1.27
N ASP A 54 -5.94 -8.07 0.02
CA ASP A 54 -6.80 -9.07 -0.62
C ASP A 54 -6.07 -9.72 -1.81
N GLY A 55 -6.75 -10.62 -2.55
CA GLY A 55 -6.14 -11.32 -3.69
C GLY A 55 -5.75 -10.42 -4.87
N ARG A 56 -6.20 -9.17 -4.90
CA ARG A 56 -5.99 -8.21 -5.99
C ARG A 56 -5.16 -7.00 -5.58
N LEU A 57 -5.09 -6.64 -4.31
CA LEU A 57 -4.37 -5.47 -3.84
C LEU A 57 -3.41 -5.81 -2.68
N ALA A 58 -2.17 -5.37 -2.82
CA ALA A 58 -1.20 -5.32 -1.75
C ALA A 58 -0.63 -3.90 -1.60
N VAL A 59 -0.37 -3.50 -0.36
CA VAL A 59 0.14 -2.18 0.00
C VAL A 59 1.55 -2.34 0.55
N LYS A 60 2.51 -1.71 -0.13
CA LYS A 60 3.92 -1.68 0.29
C LYS A 60 4.13 -0.55 1.29
N LEU A 61 4.65 -0.89 2.46
CA LEU A 61 5.09 0.03 3.51
C LEU A 61 6.62 0.02 3.54
N ASP A 62 7.24 1.08 3.04
CA ASP A 62 8.70 1.24 3.02
C ASP A 62 9.19 2.20 4.10
N ASN A 63 10.48 2.15 4.39
CA ASN A 63 11.16 3.04 5.33
C ASN A 63 10.61 2.96 6.76
N ILE A 64 10.27 1.75 7.21
CA ILE A 64 9.84 1.48 8.59
C ILE A 64 10.92 1.99 9.57
N ASP A 65 10.51 2.71 10.61
CA ASP A 65 11.44 3.30 11.57
C ASP A 65 12.22 2.21 12.34
N ASP A 66 13.50 2.46 12.64
CA ASP A 66 14.34 1.48 13.34
C ASP A 66 13.80 1.11 14.72
N GLU A 67 13.15 2.06 15.42
CA GLU A 67 12.54 1.83 16.74
C GLU A 67 11.31 0.91 16.66
N THR A 68 10.61 0.91 15.51
CA THR A 68 9.40 0.10 15.31
C THR A 68 9.67 -1.35 14.91
N LYS A 69 10.91 -1.69 14.52
CA LYS A 69 11.25 -3.04 14.02
C LYS A 69 11.03 -4.13 15.06
N GLY A 70 11.49 -3.91 16.29
CA GLY A 70 11.36 -4.86 17.39
C GLY A 70 9.88 -5.13 17.70
N PRO A 71 9.09 -4.08 18.04
CA PRO A 71 7.66 -4.22 18.28
C PRO A 71 6.92 -4.91 17.12
N LEU A 72 7.21 -4.54 15.87
CA LEU A 72 6.53 -5.12 14.70
C LEU A 72 6.91 -6.59 14.46
N ALA A 73 8.17 -6.96 14.70
CA ALA A 73 8.62 -8.36 14.56
C ALA A 73 8.05 -9.28 15.64
N GLU A 74 7.78 -8.74 16.84
CA GLU A 74 7.21 -9.48 17.97
C GLU A 74 5.67 -9.53 17.96
N ALA A 75 5.02 -8.63 17.22
CA ALA A 75 3.57 -8.57 17.13
C ALA A 75 3.00 -9.79 16.39
N GLU A 76 2.04 -10.50 17.01
CA GLU A 76 1.26 -11.54 16.30
C GLU A 76 0.22 -10.92 15.37
N PHE A 77 -0.35 -9.77 15.77
CA PHE A 77 -1.36 -9.03 15.02
C PHE A 77 -1.11 -7.53 15.12
N VAL A 78 -1.47 -6.81 14.06
CA VAL A 78 -1.59 -5.36 14.06
C VAL A 78 -3.01 -4.94 13.69
N MET A 79 -3.44 -3.78 14.16
CA MET A 79 -4.68 -3.16 13.71
C MET A 79 -4.39 -2.26 12.50
N ILE A 80 -4.97 -2.53 11.34
CA ILE A 80 -4.93 -1.60 10.21
C ILE A 80 -6.09 -0.62 10.34
N VAL A 81 -5.80 0.67 10.20
CA VAL A 81 -6.77 1.76 10.18
C VAL A 81 -6.69 2.45 8.81
N GLU A 82 -7.74 2.27 8.00
CA GLU A 82 -7.88 2.94 6.71
C GLU A 82 -8.55 4.30 6.88
N LEU A 83 -7.88 5.37 6.43
CA LEU A 83 -8.35 6.74 6.54
C LEU A 83 -8.83 7.30 5.20
N GLN A 84 -10.00 7.92 5.20
CA GLN A 84 -10.45 8.82 4.14
C GLN A 84 -10.27 10.26 4.62
N GLY A 85 -9.11 10.86 4.31
CA GLY A 85 -8.72 12.15 4.86
C GLY A 85 -8.48 12.05 6.37
N LYS A 86 -9.37 12.65 7.19
CA LYS A 86 -9.31 12.59 8.67
C LYS A 86 -10.30 11.60 9.29
N MET A 87 -11.13 10.97 8.47
CA MET A 87 -12.17 10.07 8.94
C MET A 87 -11.68 8.63 8.85
N VAL A 88 -11.98 7.83 9.87
CA VAL A 88 -11.77 6.39 9.81
C VAL A 88 -12.83 5.79 8.89
N GLU A 89 -12.38 5.19 7.78
CA GLU A 89 -13.23 4.46 6.85
C GLU A 89 -13.39 3.02 7.35
N ARG A 90 -12.29 2.36 7.72
CA ARG A 90 -12.28 0.95 8.15
C ARG A 90 -11.21 0.68 9.20
N THR A 91 -11.44 -0.35 10.01
CA THR A 91 -10.48 -0.87 10.97
C THR A 91 -10.58 -2.38 11.02
N TYR A 92 -9.44 -3.08 10.97
CA TYR A 92 -9.40 -4.54 10.99
C TYR A 92 -8.06 -5.07 11.51
N GLY A 93 -8.09 -6.21 12.21
CA GLY A 93 -6.89 -6.90 12.66
C GLY A 93 -6.24 -7.68 11.52
N VAL A 94 -4.91 -7.68 11.48
CA VAL A 94 -4.11 -8.33 10.44
C VAL A 94 -2.99 -9.12 11.12
N PRO A 95 -2.87 -10.44 10.87
CA PRO A 95 -1.74 -11.23 11.36
C PRO A 95 -0.44 -10.76 10.71
N VAL A 96 0.64 -10.79 11.49
CA VAL A 96 1.99 -10.48 11.02
C VAL A 96 2.74 -11.77 10.71
N GLU A 97 3.36 -11.83 9.54
CA GLU A 97 4.24 -12.91 9.13
C GLU A 97 5.65 -12.36 8.89
N ASN A 98 6.62 -12.81 9.69
CA ASN A 98 8.02 -12.48 9.46
C ASN A 98 8.58 -13.31 8.30
N VAL A 99 9.19 -12.64 7.33
CA VAL A 99 9.81 -13.25 6.14
C VAL A 99 11.26 -12.81 6.00
N GLU A 100 12.11 -13.63 5.40
CA GLU A 100 13.51 -13.24 5.15
C GLU A 100 13.62 -12.12 4.10
N GLU A 101 12.74 -12.20 3.09
CA GLU A 101 12.65 -11.27 1.97
C GLU A 101 11.20 -11.19 1.48
N ILE A 102 10.75 -9.97 1.19
CA ILE A 102 9.42 -9.73 0.60
C ILE A 102 9.50 -9.93 -0.92
N VAL A 103 8.70 -10.88 -1.42
CA VAL A 103 8.60 -11.16 -2.85
C VAL A 103 7.39 -10.46 -3.45
N PHE A 104 7.63 -9.44 -4.27
CA PHE A 104 6.58 -8.69 -4.97
C PHE A 104 6.03 -9.49 -6.17
N LYS A 105 5.05 -10.38 -5.91
CA LYS A 105 4.32 -11.11 -6.95
C LYS A 105 3.13 -10.30 -7.44
N GLY A 106 3.38 -9.34 -8.34
CA GLY A 106 2.32 -8.47 -8.83
C GLY A 106 2.82 -7.37 -9.77
N LYS A 107 1.87 -6.62 -10.35
CA LYS A 107 2.22 -5.40 -11.08
C LYS A 107 2.34 -4.26 -10.08
N GLN A 108 3.54 -3.72 -9.94
CA GLN A 108 3.73 -2.49 -9.19
C GLN A 108 3.19 -1.32 -10.00
N THR A 109 2.37 -0.48 -9.38
CA THR A 109 1.84 0.71 -10.02
C THR A 109 2.18 1.96 -9.24
N ARG A 110 2.63 2.98 -9.97
CA ARG A 110 2.85 4.33 -9.46
C ARG A 110 1.59 5.20 -9.58
N ALA A 111 0.42 4.58 -9.76
CA ALA A 111 -0.83 5.30 -10.01
C ALA A 111 -1.13 6.31 -8.88
N ASP A 112 -0.92 5.91 -7.63
CA ASP A 112 -1.07 6.79 -6.46
C ASP A 112 -0.13 8.01 -6.49
N GLU A 113 1.10 7.84 -6.98
CA GLU A 113 2.04 8.96 -7.17
C GLU A 113 1.54 9.95 -8.24
N LEU A 114 0.81 9.47 -9.25
CA LEU A 114 0.23 10.30 -10.32
C LEU A 114 -1.02 11.05 -9.86
N VAL A 115 -1.77 10.55 -8.87
CA VAL A 115 -2.95 11.26 -8.31
C VAL A 115 -2.55 12.63 -7.72
N ARG A 116 -1.30 12.77 -7.27
CA ARG A 116 -0.76 14.02 -6.71
C ARG A 116 -0.25 15.01 -7.76
N ALA A 117 -0.17 14.61 -9.03
CA ALA A 117 0.27 15.48 -10.11
C ALA A 117 -0.76 16.61 -10.33
N LYS A 118 -0.28 17.86 -10.31
CA LYS A 118 -1.17 19.05 -10.37
C LYS A 118 -1.42 19.51 -11.81
N SER A 119 -0.68 18.97 -12.77
CA SER A 119 -0.77 19.34 -14.18
C SER A 119 -0.57 18.14 -15.09
N ARG A 120 -1.01 18.27 -16.34
CA ARG A 120 -0.76 17.28 -17.40
C ARG A 120 0.73 17.01 -17.58
N GLU A 121 1.57 18.04 -17.48
CA GLU A 121 3.02 17.93 -17.64
C GLU A 121 3.64 17.14 -16.48
N ASP A 122 3.17 17.37 -15.24
CA ASP A 122 3.60 16.62 -14.07
C ASP A 122 3.25 15.14 -14.19
N VAL A 123 2.07 14.81 -14.72
CA VAL A 123 1.66 13.42 -14.99
C VAL A 123 2.58 12.78 -16.02
N ILE A 124 2.84 13.45 -17.14
CA ILE A 124 3.70 12.93 -18.22
C ILE A 124 5.12 12.64 -17.71
N ASN A 125 5.68 13.57 -16.95
CA ASN A 125 7.02 13.45 -16.39
C ASN A 125 7.10 12.37 -15.31
N SER A 126 6.15 12.35 -14.38
CA SER A 126 6.12 11.38 -13.28
C SER A 126 5.82 9.95 -13.75
N PHE A 127 4.97 9.82 -14.78
CA PHE A 127 4.68 8.55 -15.44
C PHE A 127 5.87 8.02 -16.27
N GLY A 128 6.80 8.90 -16.65
CA GLY A 128 7.92 8.54 -17.54
C GLY A 128 7.45 8.24 -18.96
N ALA A 129 6.48 9.00 -19.47
CA ALA A 129 5.89 8.74 -20.78
C ALA A 129 6.93 8.86 -21.90
N VAL A 130 7.21 7.75 -22.60
CA VAL A 130 8.15 7.71 -23.73
C VAL A 130 7.44 7.95 -25.07
N LYS A 131 6.15 7.61 -25.15
CA LYS A 131 5.31 7.82 -26.34
C LYS A 131 3.93 8.31 -25.92
N ILE A 132 3.40 9.27 -26.68
CA ILE A 132 2.08 9.86 -26.48
C ILE A 132 1.33 9.72 -27.79
N TRP A 133 0.17 9.04 -27.75
CA TRP A 133 -0.75 8.96 -28.88
C TRP A 133 -1.94 9.89 -28.60
N SER A 134 -2.32 10.69 -29.59
CA SER A 134 -3.52 11.52 -29.55
C SER A 134 -4.58 10.90 -30.44
N CYS A 135 -5.75 10.59 -29.89
CA CYS A 135 -6.86 9.96 -30.60
C CYS A 135 -8.09 10.88 -30.54
N GLY A 136 -8.75 11.13 -31.68
CA GLY A 136 -9.92 12.00 -31.81
C GLY A 136 -9.60 13.37 -32.43
N ASP A 137 -10.56 13.93 -33.18
CA ASP A 137 -10.45 15.26 -33.77
C ASP A 137 -10.90 16.33 -32.77
N LYS A 138 -10.11 17.39 -32.62
CA LYS A 138 -10.43 18.55 -31.76
C LYS A 138 -11.58 19.42 -32.27
N ASN A 139 -12.18 19.08 -33.43
CA ASN A 139 -13.15 19.89 -34.14
C ASN A 139 -14.47 19.14 -34.37
N ASN A 140 -15.20 18.82 -33.30
CA ASN A 140 -16.64 18.59 -33.36
C ASN A 140 -17.34 19.42 -32.28
#